data_AF-A0A2E3C7P8-F1
#
_entry.id   AF-A0A2E3C7P8-F1
#
_cell.length_a   1.000
_cell.length_b   1.000
_cell.length_c   1.000
_cell.angle_alpha   90.00
_cell.angle_beta   90.00
_cell.angle_gamma   90.00
#
_symmetry.space_group_name_H-M   'P 1'
#
loop_
_entity.id
_entity.type
_entity.pdbx_description
1 polymer ?
#
loop_
_entity_poly.entity_id
_entity_poly.type
_entity_poly.pdbx_seq_one_letter_code
_entity_poly.pdbx_strand_id
1 'polypeptide(L)'
;MKWLNKDFLGRRKEKGNSSDEDAKKAFDRARRAGRVDVQNKKKHDDDEHYLKEAMEIVDSGVGKEYDTGQRTIPSKIIPKTDRSDRLGEDREFMDRFKAEEEIRKGGEEISESKVEKLVGERKAKREELDNLLSGLDQLIDDEKE
;
A
#
# COMPACT_ATOMS: atom_id res chain seq x y z
N MET A 1 0.37 29.44 -47.80
CA MET A 1 1.35 29.51 -46.69
C MET A 1 1.48 28.12 -46.09
N LYS A 2 2.69 27.54 -46.11
CA LYS A 2 3.01 26.20 -45.61
C LYS A 2 3.35 26.27 -44.13
N TRP A 3 2.49 25.71 -43.26
CA TRP A 3 2.86 25.39 -41.87
C TRP A 3 2.26 24.03 -41.52
N LEU A 4 2.99 22.97 -41.86
CA LEU A 4 2.83 21.66 -41.25
C LEU A 4 4.23 21.22 -40.82
N ASN A 5 4.60 21.56 -39.59
CA ASN A 5 5.85 21.08 -38.98
C ASN A 5 5.72 19.57 -38.76
N LYS A 6 6.36 18.79 -39.62
CA LYS A 6 6.50 17.32 -39.51
C LYS A 6 7.46 16.89 -38.37
N ASP A 7 7.95 17.82 -37.58
CA ASP A 7 8.95 17.57 -36.54
C ASP A 7 8.34 17.35 -35.13
N PHE A 8 7.00 17.37 -34.99
CA PHE A 8 6.32 17.12 -33.71
C PHE A 8 6.00 15.64 -33.44
N LEU A 9 6.34 14.74 -34.37
CA LEU A 9 6.32 13.30 -34.12
C LEU A 9 7.74 12.88 -33.71
N GLY A 10 8.02 13.05 -32.42
CA GLY A 10 9.17 12.45 -31.77
C GLY A 10 9.29 10.99 -32.20
N ARG A 11 10.47 10.66 -32.73
CA ARG A 11 10.89 9.30 -33.12
C ARG A 11 10.50 8.31 -32.01
N ARG A 12 9.34 7.66 -32.15
CA ARG A 12 9.17 6.32 -31.59
C ARG A 12 10.21 5.49 -32.31
N LYS A 13 11.36 5.25 -31.66
CA LYS A 13 12.23 4.16 -32.05
C LYS A 13 11.33 2.94 -32.07
N GLU A 14 11.07 2.40 -33.25
CA GLU A 14 10.67 1.01 -33.36
C GLU A 14 11.62 0.23 -32.45
N LYS A 15 11.07 -0.50 -31.47
CA LYS A 15 11.84 -1.51 -30.74
C LYS A 15 12.20 -2.57 -31.78
N GLY A 16 13.24 -2.29 -32.57
CA GLY A 16 13.92 -3.32 -33.33
C GLY A 16 14.32 -4.39 -32.32
N ASN A 17 14.03 -5.65 -32.64
CA ASN A 17 14.39 -6.81 -31.85
C ASN A 17 15.83 -6.61 -31.38
N SER A 18 16.02 -6.27 -30.09
CA SER A 18 17.36 -6.03 -29.56
C SER A 18 18.13 -7.30 -29.82
N SER A 19 19.21 -7.19 -30.60
CA SER A 19 20.12 -8.30 -30.85
C SER A 19 20.40 -9.00 -29.53
N ASP A 20 20.46 -10.33 -29.53
CA ASP A 20 20.79 -11.12 -28.33
C ASP A 20 22.12 -10.64 -27.69
N GLU A 21 23.00 -10.03 -28.50
CA GLU A 21 24.21 -9.36 -28.02
C GLU A 21 23.97 -8.06 -27.24
N ASP A 22 22.98 -7.25 -27.62
CA ASP A 22 22.61 -6.02 -26.90
C ASP A 22 21.99 -6.37 -25.55
N ALA A 23 21.18 -7.43 -25.50
CA ALA A 23 20.64 -7.96 -24.25
C ALA A 23 21.76 -8.45 -23.32
N LYS A 24 22.72 -9.24 -23.85
CA LYS A 24 23.91 -9.70 -23.10
C LYS A 24 24.75 -8.53 -22.57
N LYS A 25 24.99 -7.50 -23.38
CA LYS A 25 25.71 -6.29 -22.95
C LYS A 25 25.00 -5.52 -21.84
N ALA A 26 23.67 -5.48 -21.87
CA ALA A 26 22.87 -4.84 -20.82
C ALA A 26 22.97 -5.61 -19.50
N PHE A 27 22.87 -6.94 -19.53
CA PHE A 27 23.06 -7.78 -18.34
C PHE A 27 24.47 -7.68 -17.76
N ASP A 28 25.51 -7.64 -18.60
CA ASP A 28 26.89 -7.46 -18.14
C ASP A 28 27.11 -6.10 -17.47
N ARG A 29 26.50 -5.02 -18.00
CA ARG A 29 26.52 -3.71 -17.34
C ARG A 29 25.84 -3.74 -15.97
N ALA A 30 24.66 -4.36 -15.89
CA ALA A 30 23.93 -4.49 -14.62
C ALA A 30 24.73 -5.31 -13.59
N ARG A 31 25.38 -6.39 -14.03
CA ARG A 31 26.21 -7.25 -13.18
C ARG A 31 27.45 -6.53 -12.65
N ARG A 32 28.04 -5.61 -13.42
CA ARG A 32 29.15 -4.76 -12.97
C ARG A 32 28.68 -3.62 -12.05
N ALA A 33 27.51 -3.04 -12.32
CA ALA A 33 26.94 -1.97 -11.50
C ALA A 33 26.55 -2.44 -10.08
N GLY A 34 26.13 -3.70 -9.92
CA GLY A 34 25.80 -4.29 -8.62
C GLY A 34 27.01 -4.66 -7.73
N ARG A 35 28.25 -4.42 -8.17
CA ARG A 35 29.48 -4.73 -7.42
C ARG A 35 30.26 -3.49 -6.96
N VAL A 36 29.63 -2.32 -6.93
CA VAL A 36 30.20 -1.19 -6.21
C VAL A 36 29.71 -1.29 -4.77
N ASP A 37 30.53 -1.89 -3.92
CA ASP A 37 30.37 -1.81 -2.46
C ASP A 37 30.41 -0.32 -2.09
N VAL A 38 29.24 0.32 -1.98
CA VAL A 38 29.11 1.65 -1.36
C VAL A 38 29.19 1.45 0.15
N GLN A 39 30.31 0.90 0.62
CA GLN A 39 30.66 0.99 2.03
C GLN A 39 31.17 2.40 2.25
N ASN A 40 30.23 3.32 2.50
CA ASN A 40 30.55 4.62 3.06
C ASN A 40 31.03 4.41 4.50
N LYS A 41 32.27 3.92 4.65
CA LYS A 41 32.97 3.90 5.92
C LYS A 41 33.33 5.34 6.24
N LYS A 42 32.41 6.05 6.89
CA LYS A 42 32.80 7.22 7.68
C LYS A 42 33.81 6.70 8.71
N LYS A 43 35.05 7.13 8.57
CA LYS A 43 36.02 7.01 9.64
C LYS A 43 35.49 7.92 10.74
N HIS A 44 34.98 7.33 11.82
CA HIS A 44 34.88 8.06 13.06
C HIS A 44 36.33 8.18 13.53
N ASP A 45 36.90 9.36 13.38
CA ASP A 45 38.14 9.67 14.06
C ASP A 45 37.84 9.57 15.57
N ASP A 46 38.78 9.01 16.32
CA ASP A 46 38.66 8.69 17.75
C ASP A 46 38.56 9.98 18.59
N ASP A 47 37.43 10.67 18.49
CA ASP A 47 37.13 11.85 19.28
C ASP A 47 36.56 11.37 20.61
N GLU A 48 37.36 11.41 21.69
CA GLU A 48 36.91 11.17 23.07
C GLU A 48 35.62 11.92 23.42
N HIS A 49 35.37 13.05 22.73
CA HIS A 49 34.12 13.81 22.80
C HIS A 49 32.89 12.96 22.42
N TYR A 50 32.94 12.15 21.37
CA TYR A 50 31.83 11.33 20.92
C TYR A 50 31.54 10.18 21.89
N LEU A 51 32.59 9.60 22.47
CA LEU A 51 32.47 8.61 23.54
C LEU A 51 31.85 9.22 24.80
N LYS A 52 32.31 10.41 25.19
CA LYS A 52 31.81 11.12 26.38
C LYS A 52 30.36 11.56 26.22
N GLU A 53 29.99 12.07 25.05
CA GLU A 53 28.61 12.42 24.69
C GLU A 53 27.70 11.18 24.68
N ALA A 54 28.17 10.06 24.12
CA ALA A 54 27.43 8.80 24.18
C ALA A 54 27.24 8.28 25.61
N MET A 55 28.28 8.40 26.45
CA MET A 55 28.23 8.03 27.87
C MET A 55 27.26 8.93 28.64
N GLU A 56 27.27 10.23 28.39
CA GLU A 56 26.35 11.19 29.00
C GLU A 56 24.89 10.93 28.60
N ILE A 57 24.63 10.55 27.35
CA ILE A 57 23.28 10.15 26.92
C ILE A 57 22.82 8.89 27.66
N VAL A 58 23.69 7.89 27.84
CA VAL A 58 23.37 6.67 28.60
C VAL A 58 23.15 6.97 30.09
N ASP A 59 24.02 7.77 30.70
CA ASP A 59 23.97 8.13 32.13
C ASP A 59 22.81 9.08 32.45
N SER A 60 22.39 9.92 31.50
CA SER A 60 21.25 10.82 31.67
C SER A 60 19.93 10.07 31.91
N GLY A 61 19.89 8.76 31.67
CA GLY A 61 18.68 7.95 31.82
C GLY A 61 17.58 8.35 30.84
N VAL A 62 17.84 9.31 29.93
CA VAL A 62 16.95 9.73 28.84
C VAL A 62 17.05 8.71 27.70
N GLY A 63 17.04 7.43 28.04
CA GLY A 63 16.45 6.46 27.14
C GLY A 63 15.01 6.91 26.99
N LYS A 64 14.68 7.55 25.87
CA LYS A 64 13.27 7.80 25.53
C LYS A 64 12.58 6.45 25.73
N GLU A 65 11.65 6.38 26.67
CA GLU A 65 10.71 5.28 26.75
C GLU A 65 9.95 5.31 25.43
N TYR A 66 10.50 4.64 24.43
CA TYR A 66 9.76 4.30 23.25
C TYR A 66 8.75 3.28 23.76
N ASP A 67 7.51 3.72 23.89
CA ASP A 67 6.39 2.83 24.10
C ASP A 67 6.27 1.97 22.82
N THR A 68 7.06 0.89 22.79
CA THR A 68 7.25 0.01 21.63
C THR A 68 5.98 -0.77 21.27
N GLY A 69 4.91 -0.62 22.06
CA GLY A 69 3.59 -1.17 21.80
C GLY A 69 2.58 -0.20 21.18
N GLN A 70 2.89 1.11 21.10
CA GLN A 70 1.94 2.09 20.55
C GLN A 70 1.81 1.94 19.04
N ARG A 71 0.58 1.82 18.55
CA ARG A 71 0.29 1.87 17.12
C ARG A 71 0.58 3.27 16.62
N THR A 72 1.40 3.40 15.58
CA THR A 72 1.71 4.69 14.99
C THR A 72 0.45 5.33 14.40
N ILE A 73 0.05 6.47 14.94
CA ILE A 73 -1.02 7.29 14.36
C ILE A 73 -0.41 8.09 13.20
N PRO A 74 -0.98 7.99 11.98
CA PRO A 74 -0.47 8.75 10.84
C PRO A 74 -0.64 10.26 11.10
N SER A 75 0.35 11.05 10.71
CA SER A 75 0.31 12.51 10.87
C SER A 75 -0.73 13.22 9.99
N LYS A 76 -1.26 12.51 9.00
CA LYS A 76 -2.28 13.00 8.06
C LYS A 76 -3.32 11.92 7.81
N ILE A 77 -4.55 12.36 7.58
CA ILE A 77 -5.64 11.48 7.14
C ILE A 77 -5.25 10.83 5.81
N ILE A 78 -5.29 9.51 5.76
CA ILE A 78 -5.02 8.75 4.54
C ILE A 78 -6.31 8.78 3.70
N PRO A 79 -6.28 9.31 2.46
CA PRO A 79 -7.46 9.34 1.63
C PRO A 79 -7.89 7.93 1.22
N LYS A 80 -9.20 7.68 1.18
CA LYS A 80 -9.74 6.44 0.63
C LYS A 80 -9.36 6.35 -0.86
N THR A 81 -8.63 5.31 -1.22
CA THR A 81 -8.32 4.99 -2.62
C THR A 81 -9.45 4.15 -3.21
N ASP A 82 -9.85 4.47 -4.44
CA ASP A 82 -10.74 3.59 -5.20
C ASP A 82 -10.02 2.27 -5.55
N ARG A 83 -10.72 1.16 -5.33
CA ARG A 83 -10.21 -0.21 -5.50
C ARG A 83 -11.12 -1.03 -6.42
N SER A 84 -12.14 -0.42 -7.03
CA SER A 84 -13.08 -1.08 -7.93
C SER A 84 -12.39 -1.78 -9.11
N ASP A 85 -11.36 -1.16 -9.69
CA ASP A 85 -10.59 -1.73 -10.81
C ASP A 85 -9.69 -2.92 -10.43
N ARG A 86 -9.53 -3.20 -9.13
CA ARG A 86 -8.67 -4.29 -8.66
C ARG A 86 -9.49 -5.56 -8.50
N LEU A 87 -9.10 -6.59 -9.26
CA LEU A 87 -9.72 -7.90 -9.20
C LEU A 87 -9.72 -8.45 -7.77
N GLY A 88 -10.90 -8.80 -7.26
CA GLY A 88 -11.09 -9.34 -5.91
C GLY A 88 -11.13 -8.32 -4.77
N GLU A 89 -10.85 -7.03 -5.04
CA GLU A 89 -11.04 -5.95 -4.06
C GLU A 89 -12.36 -5.19 -4.26
N ASP A 90 -13.00 -5.33 -5.43
CA ASP A 90 -14.35 -4.80 -5.65
C ASP A 90 -15.37 -5.53 -4.77
N ARG A 91 -15.73 -4.85 -3.69
CA ARG A 91 -16.63 -5.36 -2.67
C ARG A 91 -18.07 -5.48 -3.17
N GLU A 92 -18.52 -4.56 -4.03
CA GLU A 92 -19.89 -4.61 -4.55
C GLU A 92 -20.07 -5.77 -5.50
N PHE A 93 -19.09 -5.99 -6.38
CA PHE A 93 -19.07 -7.15 -7.26
C PHE A 93 -19.06 -8.46 -6.46
N MET A 94 -18.21 -8.55 -5.44
CA MET A 94 -18.13 -9.76 -4.60
C MET A 94 -19.42 -10.04 -3.84
N ASP A 95 -20.13 -9.01 -3.37
CA ASP A 95 -21.43 -9.17 -2.73
C ASP A 95 -22.49 -9.71 -3.71
N ARG A 96 -22.52 -9.21 -4.95
CA ARG A 96 -23.42 -9.72 -5.99
C ARG A 96 -23.08 -11.16 -6.34
N PHE A 97 -21.81 -11.45 -6.60
CA PHE A 97 -21.34 -12.80 -6.92
C PHE A 97 -21.72 -13.82 -5.84
N LYS A 98 -21.52 -13.47 -4.56
CA LYS A 98 -21.92 -14.35 -3.45
C LYS A 98 -23.43 -14.49 -3.32
N ALA A 99 -24.21 -13.46 -3.66
CA ALA A 99 -25.68 -13.54 -3.63
C ALA A 99 -26.18 -14.48 -4.74
N GLU A 100 -25.63 -14.37 -5.95
CA GLU A 100 -25.92 -15.29 -7.05
C GLU A 100 -25.52 -16.73 -6.71
N GLU A 101 -24.36 -16.92 -6.08
CA GLU A 101 -23.90 -18.24 -5.65
C GLU A 101 -24.84 -18.86 -4.61
N GLU A 102 -25.35 -18.09 -3.66
CA GLU A 102 -26.32 -18.55 -2.66
C GLU A 102 -27.66 -18.94 -3.30
N ILE A 103 -28.18 -18.13 -4.23
CA ILE A 103 -29.43 -18.45 -4.96
C ILE A 103 -29.24 -19.74 -5.78
N ARG A 104 -28.10 -19.86 -6.47
CA ARG A 104 -27.78 -21.06 -7.26
C ARG A 104 -27.64 -22.30 -6.38
N LYS A 105 -27.02 -22.18 -5.20
CA LYS A 105 -26.94 -23.26 -4.20
C LYS A 105 -28.32 -23.64 -3.66
N GLY A 106 -29.22 -22.67 -3.53
CA GLY A 106 -30.63 -22.89 -3.18
C GLY A 106 -31.45 -23.58 -4.28
N GLY A 107 -30.89 -23.79 -5.49
CA GLY A 107 -31.60 -24.38 -6.62
C GLY A 107 -32.67 -23.46 -7.21
N GLU A 108 -32.65 -22.19 -6.86
CA GLU A 108 -33.60 -21.20 -7.35
C GLU A 108 -33.11 -20.52 -8.63
N GLU A 109 -34.04 -20.04 -9.44
CA GLU A 109 -33.71 -19.21 -10.59
C GLU A 109 -33.16 -17.85 -10.11
N ILE A 110 -32.04 -17.44 -10.74
CA ILE A 110 -31.37 -16.17 -10.48
C ILE A 110 -32.25 -15.05 -11.06
N SER A 111 -32.85 -14.26 -10.17
CA SER A 111 -33.53 -13.02 -10.54
C SER A 111 -32.82 -11.83 -9.88
N GLU A 112 -32.71 -10.71 -10.59
CA GLU A 112 -32.06 -9.48 -10.09
C GLU A 112 -32.66 -9.05 -8.74
N SER A 113 -33.99 -9.15 -8.59
CA SER A 113 -34.69 -8.81 -7.35
C SER A 113 -34.28 -9.66 -6.14
N LYS A 114 -33.90 -10.92 -6.33
CA LYS A 114 -33.42 -11.80 -5.24
C LYS A 114 -31.97 -11.48 -4.89
N VAL A 115 -31.15 -11.24 -5.92
CA VAL A 115 -29.75 -10.83 -5.75
C VAL A 115 -29.68 -9.52 -4.96
N GLU A 116 -30.48 -8.52 -5.33
CA GLU A 116 -30.52 -7.22 -4.65
C GLU A 116 -30.97 -7.32 -3.20
N LYS A 117 -31.95 -8.19 -2.90
CA LYS A 117 -32.37 -8.45 -1.51
C LYS A 117 -31.23 -8.97 -0.66
N LEU A 118 -30.53 -10.01 -1.13
CA LEU A 118 -29.40 -10.61 -0.40
C LEU A 118 -28.23 -9.63 -0.26
N VAL A 119 -27.94 -8.84 -1.30
CA VAL A 119 -26.93 -7.77 -1.23
C VAL A 119 -27.33 -6.71 -0.21
N GLY A 120 -28.60 -6.31 -0.19
CA GLY A 120 -29.15 -5.37 0.78
C GLY A 120 -29.02 -5.86 2.22
N GLU A 121 -29.38 -7.12 2.47
CA GLU A 121 -29.21 -7.75 3.79
C GLU A 121 -27.74 -7.76 4.24
N ARG A 122 -26.80 -8.03 3.33
CA ARG A 122 -25.37 -7.97 3.64
C ARG A 122 -24.88 -6.56 3.92
N LYS A 123 -25.40 -5.54 3.21
CA LYS A 123 -25.11 -4.12 3.48
C LYS A 123 -25.63 -3.75 4.88
N ALA A 124 -26.88 -4.08 5.19
CA ALA A 124 -27.50 -3.80 6.49
C ALA A 124 -26.74 -4.44 7.67
N LYS A 125 -26.37 -5.73 7.56
CA LYS A 125 -25.57 -6.42 8.60
C LYS A 125 -24.23 -5.75 8.88
N ARG A 126 -23.62 -5.12 7.87
CA ARG A 126 -22.36 -4.39 8.05
C ARG A 126 -22.56 -3.05 8.72
N GLU A 127 -23.59 -2.31 8.32
CA GLU A 127 -23.93 -1.04 8.98
C GLU A 127 -24.27 -1.26 10.46
N GLU A 128 -25.01 -2.32 10.78
CA GLU A 128 -25.29 -2.73 12.16
C GLU A 128 -24.00 -3.02 12.94
N LEU A 129 -23.08 -3.79 12.35
CA LEU A 129 -21.78 -4.09 12.97
C LEU A 129 -20.94 -2.83 13.19
N ASP A 130 -20.87 -1.93 12.20
CA ASP A 130 -20.13 -0.67 12.31
C ASP A 130 -20.70 0.22 13.42
N ASN A 131 -22.04 0.27 13.55
CA ASN A 131 -22.70 0.99 14.63
C ASN A 131 -22.36 0.38 16.00
N LEU A 132 -22.42 -0.94 16.14
CA LEU A 132 -22.07 -1.64 17.39
C LEU A 132 -20.60 -1.40 17.78
N LEU A 133 -19.68 -1.45 16.82
CA LEU A 133 -18.26 -1.17 17.05
C LEU A 133 -18.02 0.28 17.45
N SER A 134 -18.71 1.24 16.82
CA SER A 134 -18.61 2.65 17.21
C SER A 134 -19.07 2.92 18.65
N GLY A 135 -20.10 2.18 19.11
CA GLY A 135 -20.53 2.25 20.50
C GLY A 135 -19.52 1.64 21.48
N LEU A 136 -18.79 0.61 21.04
CA LEU A 136 -17.70 0.03 21.84
C LEU A 136 -16.50 0.97 21.96
N ASP A 137 -16.11 1.62 20.85
CA ASP A 137 -15.03 2.60 20.86
C ASP A 137 -15.35 3.76 21.81
N GLN A 138 -16.59 4.27 21.80
CA GLN A 138 -17.05 5.29 22.75
C GLN A 138 -16.92 4.82 24.21
N LEU A 139 -17.36 3.60 24.51
CA LEU A 139 -17.29 3.05 25.87
C LEU A 139 -15.84 2.92 26.37
N ILE A 140 -14.91 2.50 25.51
CA ILE A 140 -13.50 2.34 25.86
C ILE A 140 -12.81 3.70 26.08
N ASP A 141 -13.20 4.71 25.31
CA ASP A 141 -12.66 6.06 25.43
C ASP A 141 -13.21 6.78 26.68
N ASP A 142 -14.48 6.54 27.05
CA ASP A 142 -15.10 7.11 28.26
C ASP A 142 -14.48 6.58 29.58
N GLU A 143 -13.94 5.34 29.60
CA GLU A 143 -13.26 4.79 30.79
C GLU A 143 -11.83 5.35 31.00
N LYS A 144 -11.32 6.15 30.06
CA LYS A 144 -9.95 6.71 30.11
C LYS A 144 -9.85 8.19 30.49
N GLU A 145 -10.98 8.86 30.78
CA GLU A 145 -11.02 10.15 31.50
C GLU A 145 -11.12 9.96 33.02
#